data_AF-A0A1W2CGW6-F1
#
_entry.id   AF-A0A1W2CGW6-F1
#
_cell.length_a   1.000
_cell.length_b   1.000
_cell.length_c   1.000
_cell.angle_alpha   90.00
_cell.angle_beta   90.00
_cell.angle_gamma   90.00
#
_symmetry.space_group_name_H-M   'P 1'
#
loop_
_entity.id
_entity.type
_entity.pdbx_description
1 polymer ?
#
loop_
_entity_poly.entity_id
_entity_poly.type
_entity_poly.pdbx_seq_one_letter_code
_entity_poly.pdbx_strand_id
1 'polypeptide(L)'
;MRRLLLPLLAALLALPVVVLTAPAAQACSCAVSSPSRLVERAALVAQGEVVARDDHTSADGMAGSRYDVVVRREWKGPGQPRIAVVSRDHSASCGVRLVVGREYLLLATRSRGAWRVDLCGGTTMLSAGARQGTVTVADVEARLGAGTTPTTRPAADEPGESRAADDRGWWTLAGGVAGLLLGVLLVALVVALVRRGPGRRAG
;
A
#
# COMPACT_ATOMS: atom_id res chain seq x y z
N MET A 1 48.82 1.49 -3.31
CA MET A 1 47.85 2.39 -2.65
C MET A 1 46.81 2.96 -3.62
N ARG A 2 47.19 3.61 -4.74
CA ARG A 2 46.26 4.12 -5.78
C ARG A 2 45.27 3.10 -6.37
N ARG A 3 45.66 1.82 -6.44
CA ARG A 3 44.83 0.72 -6.97
C ARG A 3 43.67 0.30 -6.06
N LEU A 4 43.73 0.60 -4.76
CA LEU A 4 42.65 0.34 -3.78
C LEU A 4 41.77 1.58 -3.55
N LEU A 5 42.26 2.78 -3.90
CA LEU A 5 41.50 4.03 -3.79
C LEU A 5 40.34 4.10 -4.79
N LEU A 6 40.52 3.61 -6.02
CA LEU A 6 39.47 3.61 -7.05
C LEU A 6 38.22 2.79 -6.68
N PRO A 7 38.31 1.53 -6.20
CA PRO A 7 37.10 0.78 -5.82
C PRO A 7 36.42 1.35 -4.57
N LEU A 8 37.19 1.93 -3.63
CA LEU A 8 36.63 2.60 -2.46
C LEU A 8 35.84 3.86 -2.86
N LEU A 9 36.38 4.66 -3.78
CA LEU A 9 35.70 5.84 -4.32
C LEU A 9 34.43 5.47 -5.11
N ALA A 10 34.49 4.38 -5.89
CA ALA A 10 33.33 3.87 -6.61
C ALA A 10 32.22 3.37 -5.65
N ALA A 11 32.57 2.67 -4.58
CA ALA A 11 31.62 2.26 -3.55
C ALA A 11 31.01 3.47 -2.82
N LEU A 12 31.82 4.48 -2.51
CA LEU A 12 31.38 5.71 -1.87
C LEU A 12 30.44 6.53 -2.77
N LEU A 13 30.69 6.55 -4.08
CA LEU A 13 29.85 7.20 -5.09
C LEU A 13 28.57 6.41 -5.43
N ALA A 14 28.57 5.09 -5.25
CA ALA A 14 27.38 4.25 -5.47
C ALA A 14 26.40 4.31 -4.28
N LEU A 15 26.90 4.55 -3.06
CA LEU A 15 26.09 4.66 -1.85
C LEU A 15 24.93 5.69 -1.94
N PRO A 16 25.14 6.93 -2.43
CA PRO A 16 24.04 7.90 -2.56
C PRO A 16 22.98 7.46 -3.59
N VAL A 17 23.34 6.73 -4.64
CA VAL A 17 22.38 6.24 -5.65
C VAL A 17 21.41 5.22 -5.06
N VAL A 18 21.89 4.36 -4.15
CA VAL A 18 21.04 3.39 -3.44
C VAL A 18 20.11 4.08 -2.45
N VAL A 19 20.57 5.13 -1.76
CA VAL A 19 19.75 5.89 -0.80
C VAL A 19 18.70 6.76 -1.52
N LEU A 20 19.04 7.35 -2.67
CA LEU A 20 18.14 8.20 -3.47
C LEU A 20 17.06 7.42 -4.22
N THR A 21 17.23 6.11 -4.38
CA THR A 21 16.23 5.21 -5.02
C THR A 21 15.34 4.50 -4.00
N ALA A 22 15.58 4.68 -2.71
CA ALA A 22 14.65 4.24 -1.67
C ALA A 22 13.32 5.00 -1.83
N PRO A 23 12.16 4.32 -1.85
CA PRO A 23 10.88 4.99 -1.96
C PRO A 23 10.75 6.00 -0.82
N ALA A 24 10.45 7.26 -1.16
CA ALA A 24 10.34 8.34 -0.19
C ALA A 24 9.40 7.92 0.95
N ALA A 25 9.90 7.96 2.19
CA ALA A 25 9.07 7.87 3.37
C ALA A 25 8.22 9.15 3.44
N GLN A 26 7.06 9.12 2.79
CA GLN A 26 6.09 10.21 2.83
C GLN A 26 5.50 10.23 4.23
N ALA A 27 6.03 11.11 5.09
CA ALA A 27 5.36 11.45 6.33
C ALA A 27 3.94 11.93 6.00
N CYS A 28 2.92 11.35 6.62
CA CYS A 28 1.55 11.69 6.31
C CYS A 28 1.19 13.03 6.94
N SER A 29 1.29 14.08 6.14
CA SER A 29 0.68 15.37 6.42
C SER A 29 -0.62 15.45 5.63
N CYS A 30 -1.72 15.07 6.26
CA CYS A 30 -3.02 15.13 5.61
C CYS A 30 -3.37 16.58 5.28
N ALA A 31 -3.70 16.85 4.02
CA ALA A 31 -4.25 18.16 3.65
C ALA A 31 -5.58 18.38 4.38
N VAL A 32 -5.74 19.54 5.02
CA VAL A 32 -6.98 19.92 5.70
C VAL A 32 -8.14 19.82 4.72
N SER A 33 -9.12 18.97 5.05
CA SER A 33 -10.27 18.67 4.22
C SER A 33 -11.53 18.74 5.08
N SER A 34 -12.58 19.40 4.57
CA SER A 34 -13.87 19.38 5.25
C SER A 34 -14.46 17.95 5.25
N PRO A 35 -15.31 17.60 6.23
CA PRO A 35 -16.02 16.33 6.25
C PRO A 35 -16.75 16.05 4.94
N SER A 36 -17.41 17.06 4.37
CA SER A 36 -18.09 16.95 3.08
C SER A 36 -17.17 16.49 1.94
N ARG A 37 -15.96 17.06 1.82
CA ARG A 37 -15.01 16.66 0.76
C ARG A 37 -14.46 15.25 0.98
N LEU A 38 -14.38 14.79 2.22
CA LEU A 38 -13.98 13.42 2.52
C LEU A 38 -15.07 12.44 2.06
N VAL A 39 -16.33 12.73 2.38
CA VAL A 39 -17.50 11.95 1.97
C VAL A 39 -17.67 11.93 0.44
N GLU A 40 -17.47 13.07 -0.23
CA GLU A 40 -17.54 13.16 -1.69
C GLU A 40 -16.48 12.29 -2.38
N ARG A 41 -15.22 12.33 -1.90
CA ARG A 41 -14.11 11.55 -2.45
C ARG A 41 -14.21 10.05 -2.17
N ALA A 42 -14.88 9.66 -1.10
CA ALA A 42 -15.04 8.26 -0.76
C ALA A 42 -15.90 7.53 -1.82
N ALA A 43 -15.40 6.39 -2.28
CA ALA A 43 -16.11 5.50 -3.19
C ALA A 43 -17.04 4.53 -2.42
N LEU A 44 -16.71 4.29 -1.15
CA LEU A 44 -17.51 3.52 -0.20
C LEU A 44 -17.66 4.36 1.08
N VAL A 45 -18.90 4.53 1.53
CA VAL A 45 -19.27 5.17 2.79
C VAL A 45 -20.22 4.25 3.52
N ALA A 46 -19.75 3.64 4.61
CA ALA A 46 -20.46 2.59 5.31
C ALA A 46 -20.20 2.65 6.81
N GLN A 47 -21.22 2.33 7.61
CA GLN A 47 -21.11 2.09 9.03
C GLN A 47 -21.11 0.59 9.27
N GLY A 48 -20.12 0.10 9.99
CA GLY A 48 -19.99 -1.33 10.23
C GLY A 48 -19.01 -1.68 11.33
N GLU A 49 -19.09 -2.92 11.76
CA GLU A 49 -18.25 -3.50 12.80
C GLU A 49 -17.15 -4.35 12.19
N VAL A 50 -15.92 -4.14 12.63
CA VAL A 50 -14.77 -4.94 12.19
C VAL A 50 -14.79 -6.27 12.93
N VAL A 51 -14.92 -7.38 12.20
CA VAL A 51 -15.08 -8.72 12.79
C VAL A 51 -13.85 -9.59 12.65
N ALA A 52 -12.98 -9.30 11.68
CA ALA A 52 -11.70 -10.00 11.50
C ALA A 52 -10.61 -9.06 10.98
N ARG A 53 -9.36 -9.46 11.21
CA ARG A 53 -8.16 -8.82 10.70
C ARG A 53 -7.19 -9.90 10.25
N ASP A 54 -6.76 -9.81 9.00
CA ASP A 54 -5.74 -10.67 8.41
C ASP A 54 -4.57 -9.82 7.90
N ASP A 55 -3.39 -10.42 7.81
CA ASP A 55 -2.26 -9.78 7.16
C ASP A 55 -2.52 -9.65 5.65
N HIS A 56 -2.08 -8.54 5.08
CA HIS A 56 -2.25 -8.22 3.67
C HIS A 56 -1.02 -7.53 3.13
N THR A 57 -0.44 -8.04 2.06
CA THR A 57 0.59 -7.32 1.31
C THR A 57 -0.09 -6.46 0.25
N SER A 58 0.11 -5.14 0.34
CA SER A 58 -0.37 -4.20 -0.68
C SER A 58 0.31 -4.51 -2.02
N ALA A 59 -0.33 -4.15 -3.13
CA ALA A 59 0.19 -4.47 -4.46
C ALA A 59 1.54 -3.80 -4.81
N ASP A 60 2.04 -2.87 -3.99
CA ASP A 60 3.39 -2.31 -4.06
C ASP A 60 4.41 -3.03 -3.14
N GLY A 61 4.03 -4.15 -2.52
CA GLY A 61 4.90 -5.00 -1.70
C GLY A 61 4.95 -4.63 -0.21
N MET A 62 4.22 -3.61 0.23
CA MET A 62 4.26 -3.18 1.62
C MET A 62 3.26 -3.93 2.51
N ALA A 63 3.68 -4.14 3.76
CA ALA A 63 2.84 -4.70 4.80
C ALA A 63 1.60 -3.83 5.08
N GLY A 64 0.50 -4.52 5.31
CA GLY A 64 -0.81 -3.96 5.63
C GLY A 64 -1.71 -5.02 6.22
N SER A 65 -2.95 -4.63 6.44
CA SER A 65 -4.00 -5.47 7.00
C SER A 65 -5.23 -5.42 6.12
N ARG A 66 -5.89 -6.57 5.98
CA ARG A 66 -7.25 -6.71 5.48
C ARG A 66 -8.19 -6.84 6.67
N TYR A 67 -9.31 -6.14 6.63
CA TYR A 67 -10.32 -6.13 7.66
C TYR A 67 -11.66 -6.53 7.06
N ASP A 68 -12.27 -7.58 7.60
CA ASP A 68 -13.64 -7.92 7.27
C ASP A 68 -14.59 -7.16 8.17
N VAL A 69 -15.59 -6.54 7.54
CA VAL A 69 -16.54 -5.65 8.19
C VAL A 69 -17.95 -6.14 7.93
N VAL A 70 -18.74 -6.27 8.99
CA VAL A 70 -20.19 -6.45 8.89
C VAL A 70 -20.83 -5.07 8.79
N VAL A 71 -21.46 -4.80 7.65
CA VAL A 71 -22.05 -3.50 7.34
C VAL A 71 -23.45 -3.42 7.92
N ARG A 72 -23.70 -2.38 8.74
CA ARG A 72 -25.00 -2.09 9.35
C ARG A 72 -25.78 -1.07 8.53
N ARG A 73 -25.07 -0.10 7.95
CA ARG A 73 -25.66 0.96 7.12
C ARG A 73 -24.68 1.37 6.04
N GLU A 74 -25.18 1.63 4.84
CA GLU A 74 -24.37 2.04 3.69
C GLU A 74 -25.00 3.25 2.99
N TRP A 75 -24.17 4.23 2.65
CA TRP A 75 -24.57 5.43 1.90
C TRP A 75 -23.98 5.44 0.48
N LYS A 76 -22.80 4.85 0.30
CA LYS A 76 -22.18 4.63 -1.02
C LYS A 76 -21.50 3.27 -0.97
N GLY A 77 -21.65 2.46 -2.01
CA GLY A 77 -20.99 1.17 -2.08
C GLY A 77 -21.81 0.12 -2.83
N PRO A 78 -21.44 -1.16 -2.65
CA PRO A 78 -22.07 -2.27 -3.37
C PRO A 78 -23.34 -2.82 -2.71
N GLY A 79 -23.77 -2.30 -1.55
CA GLY A 79 -24.94 -2.75 -0.81
C GLY A 79 -24.80 -4.15 -0.21
N GLN A 80 -23.57 -4.55 0.15
CA GLN A 80 -23.28 -5.89 0.66
C GLN A 80 -23.24 -5.93 2.19
N PRO A 81 -23.76 -7.00 2.84
CA PRO A 81 -23.77 -7.11 4.29
C PRO A 81 -22.37 -7.35 4.88
N ARG A 82 -21.43 -7.80 4.06
CA ARG A 82 -20.02 -7.94 4.43
C ARG A 82 -19.16 -7.33 3.34
N ILE A 83 -18.14 -6.60 3.76
CA ILE A 83 -17.14 -6.03 2.87
C ILE A 83 -15.76 -6.22 3.47
N ALA A 84 -14.76 -6.21 2.60
CA ALA A 84 -13.36 -6.22 3.01
C ALA A 84 -12.72 -4.87 2.69
N VAL A 85 -12.06 -4.29 3.68
CA VAL A 85 -11.26 -3.07 3.50
C VAL A 85 -9.81 -3.34 3.84
N VAL A 86 -8.89 -2.67 3.15
CA VAL A 86 -7.45 -2.79 3.39
C VAL A 86 -6.88 -1.47 3.89
N SER A 87 -5.88 -1.55 4.75
CA SER A 87 -5.03 -0.42 5.10
C SER A 87 -3.58 -0.86 5.26
N ARG A 88 -2.65 0.10 5.28
CA ARG A 88 -1.29 -0.20 5.73
C ARG A 88 -1.23 -0.26 7.24
N ASP A 89 -0.18 -0.88 7.77
CA ASP A 89 -0.05 -1.09 9.21
C ASP A 89 0.54 0.09 9.97
N HIS A 90 1.19 1.02 9.27
CA HIS A 90 1.98 2.09 9.87
C HIS A 90 1.55 3.48 9.41
N SER A 91 1.45 4.42 10.36
CA SER A 91 1.08 5.82 10.10
C SER A 91 2.06 6.52 9.16
N ALA A 92 3.35 6.18 9.21
CA ALA A 92 4.38 6.66 8.28
C ALA A 92 4.13 6.27 6.80
N SER A 93 3.16 5.38 6.55
CA SER A 93 2.71 4.98 5.21
C SER A 93 1.23 5.30 4.98
N CYS A 94 0.68 6.18 5.82
CA CYS A 94 -0.72 6.61 5.89
C CYS A 94 -1.67 5.46 6.20
N GLY A 95 -1.13 4.40 6.84
CA GLY A 95 -1.91 3.30 7.35
C GLY A 95 -2.76 3.73 8.53
N VAL A 96 -3.94 3.15 8.62
CA VAL A 96 -4.82 3.26 9.78
C VAL A 96 -5.14 1.86 10.29
N ARG A 97 -4.99 1.68 11.61
CA ARG A 97 -5.28 0.40 12.24
C ARG A 97 -6.72 0.39 12.71
N LEU A 98 -7.50 -0.57 12.23
CA LEU A 98 -8.84 -0.83 12.74
C LEU A 98 -8.77 -1.90 13.82
N VAL A 99 -9.65 -1.79 14.81
CA VAL A 99 -9.71 -2.69 15.97
C VAL A 99 -10.89 -3.63 15.80
N VAL A 100 -10.63 -4.93 15.91
CA VAL A 100 -11.68 -5.97 15.88
C VAL A 100 -12.64 -5.77 17.05
N GLY A 101 -13.94 -5.93 16.81
CA GLY A 101 -15.03 -5.70 17.77
C GLY A 101 -15.36 -4.22 17.97
N ARG A 102 -14.84 -3.31 17.12
CA ARG A 102 -15.19 -1.89 17.13
C ARG A 102 -15.98 -1.51 15.88
N GLU A 103 -16.88 -0.57 16.10
CA GLU A 103 -17.71 0.00 15.05
C GLU A 103 -17.08 1.27 14.48
N TYR A 104 -17.15 1.40 13.15
CA TYR A 104 -16.56 2.49 12.40
C TYR A 104 -17.52 3.05 11.38
N LEU A 105 -17.41 4.35 11.14
CA LEU A 105 -17.82 5.01 9.91
C LEU A 105 -16.64 4.96 8.92
N LEU A 106 -16.72 4.05 7.97
CA LEU A 106 -15.71 3.79 6.96
C LEU A 106 -15.90 4.72 5.77
N LEU A 107 -14.85 5.47 5.45
CA LEU A 107 -14.72 6.24 4.22
C LEU A 107 -13.55 5.64 3.45
N ALA A 108 -13.87 4.83 2.43
CA ALA A 108 -12.86 4.12 1.66
C ALA A 108 -12.83 4.59 0.21
N THR A 109 -11.63 4.61 -0.36
CA THR A 109 -11.41 4.80 -1.80
C THR A 109 -11.26 3.44 -2.48
N ARG A 110 -11.42 3.39 -3.80
CA ARG A 110 -11.15 2.18 -4.58
C ARG A 110 -9.77 2.28 -5.22
N SER A 111 -8.89 1.33 -4.94
CA SER A 111 -7.55 1.28 -5.53
C SER A 111 -7.20 -0.17 -5.87
N ARG A 112 -6.83 -0.43 -7.13
CA ARG A 112 -6.45 -1.76 -7.64
C ARG A 112 -7.44 -2.87 -7.25
N GLY A 113 -8.74 -2.57 -7.35
CA GLY A 113 -9.82 -3.51 -7.03
C GLY A 113 -10.19 -3.64 -5.55
N ALA A 114 -9.39 -3.10 -4.63
CA ALA A 114 -9.64 -3.16 -3.19
C ALA A 114 -10.26 -1.86 -2.64
N TRP A 115 -11.10 -2.00 -1.62
CA TRP A 115 -11.54 -0.87 -0.79
C TRP A 115 -10.44 -0.50 0.19
N ARG A 116 -9.95 0.73 0.13
CA ARG A 116 -8.81 1.16 0.93
C ARG A 116 -9.20 2.29 1.87
N VAL A 117 -8.84 2.14 3.14
CA VAL A 117 -8.92 3.18 4.15
C VAL A 117 -7.52 3.63 4.54
N ASP A 118 -7.36 4.92 4.80
CA ASP A 118 -6.09 5.53 5.16
C ASP A 118 -6.28 6.62 6.21
N LEU A 119 -5.18 7.09 6.77
CA LEU A 119 -5.14 8.07 7.86
C LEU A 119 -5.77 9.42 7.48
N CYS A 120 -5.81 9.76 6.18
CA CYS A 120 -6.36 11.01 5.68
C CYS A 120 -7.79 10.86 5.11
N GLY A 121 -8.31 9.64 5.03
CA GLY A 121 -9.59 9.32 4.40
C GLY A 121 -10.83 9.67 5.24
N GLY A 122 -10.64 10.03 6.52
CA GLY A 122 -11.75 10.45 7.39
C GLY A 122 -12.55 9.29 8.00
N THR A 123 -12.02 8.06 7.97
CA THR A 123 -12.63 6.92 8.68
C THR A 123 -12.62 7.17 10.19
N THR A 124 -13.80 7.09 10.80
CA THR A 124 -14.03 7.46 12.21
C THR A 124 -14.46 6.26 13.04
N MET A 125 -13.88 6.12 14.23
CA MET A 125 -14.33 5.12 15.21
C MET A 125 -15.57 5.65 15.94
N LEU A 126 -16.63 4.84 16.02
CA LEU A 126 -17.92 5.25 16.62
C LEU A 126 -18.08 4.84 18.09
N SER A 127 -17.16 4.06 18.66
CA SER A 127 -17.22 3.69 20.08
C SER A 127 -16.87 4.86 21.01
N ALA A 128 -17.49 4.89 22.20
CA ALA A 128 -17.26 5.90 23.23
C ALA A 128 -15.76 6.10 23.52
N GLY A 129 -15.28 7.35 23.48
CA GLY A 129 -13.87 7.71 23.66
C GLY A 129 -13.02 7.72 22.39
N ALA A 130 -13.65 7.82 21.21
CA ALA A 130 -12.98 7.81 19.91
C ALA A 130 -11.82 8.81 19.81
N ARG A 131 -10.65 8.32 19.38
CA ARG A 131 -9.46 9.15 19.05
C ARG A 131 -9.14 9.17 17.55
N GLN A 132 -9.97 8.52 16.72
CA GLN A 132 -9.70 8.28 15.31
C GLN A 132 -10.84 8.84 14.45
N GLY A 133 -10.47 9.70 13.50
CA GLY A 133 -11.36 10.30 12.51
C GLY A 133 -12.06 11.56 13.02
N THR A 134 -12.59 12.33 12.08
CA THR A 134 -13.28 13.62 12.35
C THR A 134 -14.66 13.69 11.67
N VAL A 135 -14.98 12.75 10.78
CA VAL A 135 -16.26 12.71 10.08
C VAL A 135 -17.29 12.02 10.96
N THR A 136 -18.44 12.66 11.14
CA THR A 136 -19.57 12.11 11.92
C THR A 136 -20.64 11.53 11.01
N VAL A 137 -21.54 10.72 11.59
CA VAL A 137 -22.73 10.22 10.87
C VAL A 137 -23.60 11.38 10.39
N ALA A 138 -23.74 12.44 11.19
CA ALA A 138 -24.50 13.64 10.81
C ALA A 138 -23.89 14.35 9.59
N ASP A 139 -22.55 14.42 9.48
CA ASP A 139 -21.89 14.98 8.30
C ASP A 139 -22.21 14.19 7.02
N VAL A 140 -22.26 12.85 7.15
CA VAL A 140 -22.61 11.95 6.05
C VAL A 140 -24.07 12.11 5.67
N GLU A 141 -24.98 12.10 6.65
CA GLU A 141 -26.42 12.21 6.41
C GLU A 141 -26.82 13.57 5.82
N ALA A 142 -26.16 14.65 6.24
CA ALA A 142 -26.34 15.97 5.65
C ALA A 142 -25.98 16.02 4.15
N ARG A 143 -25.15 15.08 3.65
CA ARG A 143 -24.73 15.02 2.25
C ARG A 143 -25.39 13.92 1.43
N LEU A 144 -25.66 12.77 2.03
CA LEU A 144 -26.10 11.56 1.33
C LEU A 144 -27.46 11.05 1.81
N GLY A 145 -28.09 11.70 2.79
CA GLY A 145 -29.32 11.25 3.42
C GLY A 145 -29.12 10.08 4.39
N ALA A 146 -30.20 9.40 4.76
CA ALA A 146 -30.20 8.41 5.85
C ALA A 146 -29.41 7.12 5.57
N GLY A 147 -29.03 6.85 4.32
CA GLY A 147 -28.40 5.60 3.91
C GLY A 147 -29.38 4.42 3.90
N THR A 148 -28.87 3.22 3.62
CA THR A 148 -29.65 1.99 3.48
C THR A 148 -29.04 0.85 4.30
N THR A 149 -29.85 -0.12 4.69
CA THR A 149 -29.34 -1.36 5.32
C THR A 149 -29.02 -2.36 4.21
N PRO A 150 -27.78 -2.89 4.14
CA PRO A 150 -27.42 -3.88 3.14
C PRO A 150 -28.30 -5.12 3.27
N THR A 151 -28.89 -5.55 2.16
CA THR A 151 -29.65 -6.79 2.10
C THR A 151 -28.82 -7.84 1.38
N THR A 152 -28.77 -9.05 1.92
CA THR A 152 -28.19 -10.20 1.23
C THR A 152 -29.05 -10.48 0.00
N ARG A 153 -28.67 -9.92 -1.15
CA ARG A 153 -29.19 -10.40 -2.43
C ARG A 153 -28.55 -11.78 -2.66
N PRO A 154 -29.33 -12.86 -2.86
CA PRO A 154 -28.76 -14.14 -3.28
C PRO A 154 -27.86 -13.88 -4.48
N ALA A 155 -26.63 -14.36 -4.42
CA ALA A 155 -25.70 -14.28 -5.53
C ALA A 155 -26.36 -14.99 -6.72
N ALA A 156 -26.79 -14.22 -7.71
CA ALA A 156 -26.97 -14.76 -9.04
C ALA A 156 -25.57 -15.18 -9.50
N ASP A 157 -25.46 -16.44 -9.91
CA ASP A 157 -24.23 -17.08 -10.37
C ASP A 157 -23.52 -16.23 -11.43
N GLU A 158 -22.46 -15.53 -11.04
CA GLU A 158 -21.47 -15.01 -11.99
C GLU A 158 -20.54 -16.19 -12.34
N PRO A 159 -20.46 -16.60 -13.62
CA PRO A 159 -19.58 -17.69 -14.05
C PRO A 159 -18.13 -17.37 -13.70
N GLY A 160 -17.45 -18.34 -13.11
CA GLY A 160 -16.09 -18.21 -12.60
C GLY A 160 -15.11 -17.57 -13.58
N GLU A 161 -14.54 -16.45 -13.15
CA GLU A 161 -13.37 -15.83 -13.77
C GLU A 161 -12.26 -16.89 -13.87
N SER A 162 -11.93 -17.23 -15.11
CA SER A 162 -10.84 -18.13 -15.46
C SER A 162 -9.55 -17.73 -14.77
N ARG A 163 -8.91 -18.70 -14.10
CA ARG A 163 -7.51 -18.65 -13.67
C ARG A 163 -6.63 -18.48 -14.91
N ALA A 164 -6.43 -17.24 -15.36
CA ALA A 164 -5.30 -16.90 -16.20
C ALA A 164 -4.06 -17.02 -15.31
N ALA A 165 -3.37 -18.15 -15.46
CA ALA A 165 -2.09 -18.41 -14.85
C ALA A 165 -1.15 -17.23 -15.09
N ASP A 166 -0.60 -16.73 -13.99
CA ASP A 166 0.29 -15.59 -13.94
C ASP A 166 1.67 -15.97 -14.52
N ASP A 167 1.78 -15.98 -15.85
CA ASP A 167 3.04 -16.20 -16.59
C ASP A 167 3.99 -14.98 -16.54
N ARG A 168 3.76 -13.99 -15.65
CA ARG A 168 4.59 -12.78 -15.53
C ARG A 168 5.65 -12.85 -14.43
N GLY A 169 5.62 -13.89 -13.58
CA GLY A 169 6.55 -14.04 -12.46
C GLY A 169 7.99 -14.42 -12.85
N TRP A 170 8.23 -15.02 -14.02
CA TRP A 170 9.59 -15.46 -14.39
C TRP A 170 10.46 -14.36 -15.00
N TRP A 171 9.87 -13.31 -15.59
CA TRP A 171 10.62 -12.18 -16.16
C TRP A 171 11.24 -11.28 -15.08
N THR A 172 10.63 -11.19 -13.89
CA THR A 172 11.16 -10.37 -12.78
C THR A 172 12.37 -11.04 -12.12
N LEU A 173 12.41 -12.37 -12.06
CA LEU A 173 13.57 -13.13 -11.60
C LEU A 173 14.71 -13.09 -12.63
N ALA A 174 14.40 -13.19 -13.93
CA ALA A 174 15.40 -13.11 -14.99
C ALA A 174 16.08 -11.73 -15.06
N GLY A 175 15.32 -10.64 -14.88
CA GLY A 175 15.86 -9.28 -14.84
C GLY A 175 16.77 -9.01 -13.62
N GLY A 176 16.37 -9.49 -12.45
CA GLY A 176 17.16 -9.35 -11.21
C GLY A 176 18.48 -10.11 -11.26
N VAL A 177 18.46 -11.35 -11.74
CA VAL A 177 19.67 -12.18 -11.88
C VAL A 177 20.60 -11.63 -12.96
N ALA A 178 20.06 -11.19 -14.11
CA ALA A 178 20.87 -10.56 -15.16
C ALA A 178 21.55 -9.26 -14.69
N GLY A 179 20.82 -8.41 -13.96
CA GLY A 179 21.39 -7.19 -13.38
C GLY A 179 22.49 -7.47 -12.35
N LEU A 180 22.30 -8.48 -11.49
CA LEU A 180 23.29 -8.88 -10.48
C LEU A 180 24.54 -9.48 -11.13
N LEU A 181 24.38 -10.32 -12.16
CA LEU A 181 25.48 -10.87 -12.94
C LEU A 181 26.26 -9.78 -13.69
N LEU A 182 25.57 -8.82 -14.32
CA LEU A 182 26.22 -7.70 -15.00
C LEU A 182 27.04 -6.83 -14.04
N GLY A 183 26.50 -6.56 -12.85
CA GLY A 183 27.19 -5.85 -11.78
C GLY A 183 28.45 -6.59 -11.31
N VAL A 184 28.35 -7.89 -11.05
CA VAL A 184 29.50 -8.73 -10.66
C VAL A 184 30.56 -8.78 -11.77
N LEU A 185 30.14 -8.87 -13.04
CA LEU A 185 31.05 -8.94 -14.19
C LEU A 185 31.79 -7.61 -14.40
N LEU A 186 31.11 -6.48 -14.22
CA LEU A 186 31.72 -5.15 -14.26
C LEU A 186 32.75 -4.96 -13.14
N VAL A 187 32.42 -5.40 -11.92
CA VAL A 187 33.35 -5.36 -10.79
C VAL A 187 34.57 -6.26 -11.06
N ALA A 188 34.35 -7.48 -11.56
CA ALA A 188 35.43 -8.40 -11.91
C ALA A 188 36.33 -7.85 -13.04
N LEU A 189 35.75 -7.22 -14.06
CA LEU A 189 36.47 -6.57 -15.16
C LEU A 189 37.31 -5.40 -14.65
N VAL A 190 36.75 -4.54 -13.80
CA VAL A 190 37.47 -3.43 -13.18
C VAL A 190 38.63 -3.96 -12.34
N VAL A 191 38.42 -5.01 -11.53
CA VAL A 191 39.47 -5.66 -10.75
C VAL A 191 40.55 -6.25 -11.66
N ALA A 192 40.18 -6.90 -12.76
CA ALA A 192 41.13 -7.47 -13.72
C ALA A 192 41.95 -6.40 -14.45
N LEU A 193 41.34 -5.28 -14.85
CA LEU A 193 42.02 -4.15 -15.49
C LEU A 193 42.96 -3.44 -14.50
N VAL A 194 42.53 -3.29 -13.23
CA VAL A 194 43.37 -2.75 -12.16
C VAL A 194 44.52 -3.71 -11.82
N ARG A 195 44.34 -5.02 -11.94
CA ARG A 195 45.43 -6.02 -11.80
C ARG A 195 46.37 -6.02 -13.01
N ARG A 196 45.86 -5.73 -14.22
CA ARG A 196 46.63 -5.68 -15.48
C ARG A 196 47.40 -4.37 -15.73
N GLY A 197 47.21 -3.33 -14.92
CA GLY A 197 47.99 -2.09 -15.03
C GLY A 197 49.51 -2.32 -14.90
N PRO A 198 50.33 -1.57 -15.65
CA PRO A 198 51.41 -2.07 -16.49
C PRO A 198 52.69 -2.38 -15.70
N GLY A 199 53.14 -3.61 -15.80
CA GLY A 199 54.46 -4.04 -15.34
C GLY A 199 54.96 -5.15 -16.24
N ARG A 200 55.59 -4.77 -17.37
CA ARG A 200 56.60 -5.50 -18.16
C ARG A 200 56.62 -5.00 -19.61
N ARG A 201 57.32 -3.89 -19.85
CA ARG A 201 58.18 -3.66 -21.04
C ARG A 201 59.27 -2.68 -20.62
N ALA A 202 60.27 -3.22 -19.93
CA ALA A 202 61.63 -2.70 -19.94
C ALA A 202 62.47 -3.87 -20.46
N GLY A 203 63.15 -3.63 -21.57
CA GLY A 203 63.73 -4.61 -22.47
C GLY A 203 63.70 -4.00 -23.86
#